data_AF-A0A7Y5EC57-F1
#
_entry.id   AF-A0A7Y5EC57-F1
#
_cell.length_a   1.000
_cell.length_b   1.000
_cell.length_c   1.000
_cell.angle_alpha   90.00
_cell.angle_beta   90.00
_cell.angle_gamma   90.00
#
_symmetry.space_group_name_H-M   'P 1'
#
loop_
_entity.id
_entity.type
_entity.pdbx_description
1 polymer ?
#
loop_
_entity_poly.entity_id
_entity_poly.type
_entity_poly.pdbx_seq_one_letter_code
_entity_poly.pdbx_strand_id
1 'polypeptide(L)'
;MNAALNKGPAQRAPSYYSATLNDHTEYPQLKGTVQVDVAIIGGGFTGVATAVELAERGLKVAIVETNRIGWGASGRNGGQVTGSLSGDEAMRAQMRNRLGAEVDDFIWHLRWRGHEVIEQRVARYGIDCDLKRGHLHAAMKPSHMNELRAFEAEARRRGMGEQVQLLDRDGMAAHLQSPLYLGALKNLRNLHLHPLNLCLGEARAAHSLGALIFENSEVLDIVHGPRPAVVTAHGRVEARQVM
;
A
#
# COMPACT_ATOMS: atom_id res chain seq x y z
N MET A 1 -30.70 0.96 15.74
CA MET A 1 -30.85 2.34 15.25
C MET A 1 -29.51 3.03 15.37
N ASN A 2 -28.66 2.95 14.35
CA ASN A 2 -27.49 3.80 14.23
C ASN A 2 -27.83 4.85 13.19
N ALA A 3 -27.96 6.09 13.65
CA ALA A 3 -28.30 7.23 12.82
C ALA A 3 -27.27 7.34 11.69
N ALA A 4 -27.75 7.29 10.45
CA ALA A 4 -26.98 7.69 9.29
C ALA A 4 -26.60 9.16 9.48
N LEU A 5 -25.38 9.41 9.96
CA LEU A 5 -24.78 10.74 10.00
C LEU A 5 -24.36 11.09 8.58
N ASN A 6 -25.33 11.37 7.71
CA ASN A 6 -25.05 11.84 6.37
C ASN A 6 -24.68 13.33 6.43
N LYS A 7 -23.42 13.60 6.85
CA LYS A 7 -22.83 14.94 6.92
C LYS A 7 -22.10 15.27 5.62
N GLY A 8 -22.82 15.39 4.50
CA GLY A 8 -22.22 15.77 3.21
C GLY A 8 -21.04 14.87 2.76
N PRO A 9 -20.25 15.29 1.77
CA PRO A 9 -19.06 14.56 1.36
C PRO A 9 -18.05 14.52 2.50
N ALA A 10 -17.54 13.34 2.84
CA ALA A 10 -16.57 13.20 3.92
C ALA A 10 -15.28 13.95 3.60
N GLN A 11 -14.93 14.92 4.44
CA GLN A 11 -13.67 15.65 4.35
C GLN A 11 -12.50 14.73 4.72
N ARG A 12 -11.38 14.86 4.00
CA ARG A 12 -10.13 14.16 4.36
C ARG A 12 -9.57 14.73 5.66
N ALA A 13 -8.82 13.92 6.40
CA ALA A 13 -8.17 14.36 7.63
C ALA A 13 -7.15 15.49 7.35
N PRO A 14 -7.08 16.54 8.19
CA PRO A 14 -6.12 17.62 8.03
C PRO A 14 -4.71 17.07 8.27
N SER A 15 -4.00 16.81 7.18
CA SER A 15 -2.69 16.15 7.16
C SER A 15 -1.84 16.74 6.03
N TYR A 16 -0.52 16.61 6.15
CA TYR A 16 0.41 17.01 5.08
C TYR A 16 -0.03 16.45 3.72
N TYR A 17 -0.34 15.14 3.67
CA TYR A 17 -0.75 14.48 2.44
C TYR A 17 -2.07 14.99 1.88
N SER A 18 -3.02 15.40 2.73
CA SER A 18 -4.27 15.99 2.22
C SER A 18 -4.10 17.43 1.75
N ALA A 19 -3.16 18.17 2.34
CA ALA A 19 -2.87 19.56 1.98
C ALA A 19 -2.00 19.68 0.71
N THR A 20 -1.27 18.63 0.34
CA THR A 20 -0.29 18.62 -0.77
C THR A 20 -0.61 17.59 -1.85
N LEU A 21 -1.86 17.11 -1.90
CA LEU A 21 -2.28 16.18 -2.93
C LEU A 21 -2.31 16.83 -4.32
N ASN A 22 -1.93 16.07 -5.35
CA ASN A 22 -1.81 16.57 -6.72
C ASN A 22 -3.05 16.27 -7.57
N ASP A 23 -3.95 15.40 -7.09
CA ASP A 23 -5.08 14.88 -7.86
C ASP A 23 -6.41 15.07 -7.11
N HIS A 24 -7.27 15.92 -7.66
CA HIS A 24 -8.58 16.23 -7.09
C HIS A 24 -9.74 15.47 -7.73
N THR A 25 -9.45 14.46 -8.58
CA THR A 25 -10.47 13.68 -9.30
C THR A 25 -11.55 13.16 -8.34
N GLU A 26 -12.80 13.44 -8.67
CA GLU A 26 -13.97 12.93 -7.96
C GLU A 26 -14.65 11.85 -8.80
N TYR A 27 -15.12 10.81 -8.13
CA TYR A 27 -15.86 9.73 -8.78
C TYR A 27 -17.35 9.81 -8.45
N PRO A 28 -18.22 9.38 -9.37
CA PRO A 28 -19.66 9.49 -9.16
C PRO A 28 -20.12 8.65 -7.98
N GLN A 29 -21.22 9.04 -7.36
CA GLN A 29 -21.95 8.16 -6.43
C GLN A 29 -22.62 7.03 -7.20
N LEU A 30 -22.64 5.82 -6.64
CA LEU A 30 -23.36 4.70 -7.21
C LEU A 30 -24.86 5.00 -7.27
N LYS A 31 -25.41 4.96 -8.49
CA LYS A 31 -26.84 5.14 -8.76
C LYS A 31 -27.34 4.03 -9.67
N GLY A 32 -28.52 3.50 -9.34
CA GLY A 32 -29.12 2.41 -10.11
C GLY A 32 -28.33 1.10 -10.00
N THR A 33 -28.50 0.21 -10.99
CA THR A 33 -27.88 -1.11 -10.99
C THR A 33 -26.75 -1.20 -12.01
N VAL A 34 -25.61 -1.73 -11.59
CA VAL A 34 -24.44 -1.97 -12.44
C VAL A 34 -24.06 -3.45 -12.37
N GLN A 35 -23.75 -4.05 -13.51
CA GLN A 35 -23.25 -5.43 -13.58
C GLN A 35 -21.75 -5.45 -13.92
N VAL A 36 -20.98 -6.19 -13.14
CA VAL A 36 -19.51 -6.34 -13.27
C VAL A 36 -19.09 -7.79 -13.05
N ASP A 37 -17.84 -8.13 -13.36
CA ASP A 37 -17.27 -9.43 -12.97
C ASP A 37 -16.94 -9.44 -11.49
N VAL A 38 -16.28 -8.39 -11.00
CA VAL A 38 -15.84 -8.28 -9.60
C VAL A 38 -16.26 -6.94 -8.99
N ALA A 39 -16.94 -6.99 -7.84
CA ALA A 39 -17.17 -5.83 -6.99
C ALA A 39 -16.16 -5.81 -5.85
N ILE A 40 -15.53 -4.66 -5.60
CA ILE A 40 -14.53 -4.45 -4.56
C ILE A 40 -15.09 -3.44 -3.56
N ILE A 41 -15.12 -3.80 -2.27
CA ILE A 41 -15.57 -2.92 -1.20
C ILE A 41 -14.36 -2.21 -0.59
N GLY A 42 -14.30 -0.90 -0.79
CA GLY A 42 -13.26 -0.02 -0.25
C GLY A 42 -12.20 0.41 -1.25
N GLY A 43 -11.91 1.71 -1.27
CA GLY A 43 -10.96 2.38 -2.15
C GLY A 43 -9.60 2.67 -1.50
N GLY A 44 -9.11 1.76 -0.65
CA GLY A 44 -7.75 1.79 -0.11
C GLY A 44 -6.74 1.06 -1.01
N PHE A 45 -5.48 0.95 -0.57
CA PHE A 45 -4.41 0.29 -1.34
C PHE A 45 -4.78 -1.10 -1.82
N THR A 46 -5.32 -1.97 -0.96
CA THR A 46 -5.73 -3.32 -1.37
C THR A 46 -6.79 -3.28 -2.46
N GLY A 47 -7.79 -2.41 -2.31
CA GLY A 47 -8.90 -2.28 -3.28
C GLY A 47 -8.43 -1.76 -4.63
N VAL A 48 -7.67 -0.65 -4.65
CA VAL A 48 -7.15 -0.06 -5.90
C VAL A 48 -6.11 -0.95 -6.55
N ALA A 49 -5.23 -1.60 -5.78
CA ALA A 49 -4.26 -2.54 -6.31
C ALA A 49 -4.93 -3.75 -6.95
N THR A 50 -5.99 -4.27 -6.33
CA THR A 50 -6.81 -5.37 -6.88
C THR A 50 -7.53 -4.93 -8.15
N ALA A 51 -8.10 -3.72 -8.16
CA ALA A 51 -8.81 -3.20 -9.32
C ALA A 51 -7.89 -3.02 -10.53
N VAL A 52 -6.69 -2.45 -10.36
CA VAL A 52 -5.67 -2.35 -11.42
C VAL A 52 -5.35 -3.74 -11.96
N GLU A 53 -5.03 -4.67 -11.06
CA GLU A 53 -4.59 -6.03 -11.39
C GLU A 53 -5.66 -6.84 -12.16
N LEU A 54 -6.93 -6.70 -11.79
CA LEU A 54 -8.06 -7.35 -12.49
C LEU A 54 -8.43 -6.64 -13.79
N ALA A 55 -8.41 -5.30 -13.82
CA ALA A 55 -8.70 -4.52 -15.03
C ALA A 55 -7.63 -4.73 -16.11
N GLU A 56 -6.34 -4.86 -15.74
CA GLU A 56 -5.26 -5.24 -16.66
C GLU A 56 -5.51 -6.60 -17.33
N ARG A 57 -6.25 -7.50 -16.69
CA ARG A 57 -6.67 -8.80 -17.25
C ARG A 57 -7.97 -8.75 -18.04
N GLY A 58 -8.53 -7.55 -18.25
CA GLY A 58 -9.76 -7.35 -19.01
C GLY A 58 -11.06 -7.67 -18.27
N LEU A 59 -11.00 -7.84 -16.93
CA LEU A 59 -12.21 -8.03 -16.14
C LEU A 59 -12.93 -6.70 -15.93
N LYS A 60 -14.26 -6.74 -15.95
CA LYS A 60 -15.07 -5.58 -15.57
C LYS A 60 -15.12 -5.49 -14.06
N VAL A 61 -14.60 -4.40 -13.49
CA VAL A 61 -14.45 -4.23 -12.04
C VAL A 61 -15.19 -2.97 -11.58
N ALA A 62 -15.80 -3.02 -10.39
CA ALA A 62 -16.31 -1.84 -9.71
C ALA A 62 -15.72 -1.72 -8.29
N ILE A 63 -15.16 -0.57 -7.95
CA ILE A 63 -14.84 -0.19 -6.57
C ILE A 63 -16.02 0.59 -5.99
N VAL A 64 -16.47 0.22 -4.79
CA VAL A 64 -17.51 0.92 -4.02
C VAL A 64 -16.89 1.42 -2.72
N GLU A 65 -16.74 2.74 -2.58
CA GLU A 65 -16.10 3.40 -1.44
C GLU A 65 -17.09 4.32 -0.72
N THR A 66 -17.20 4.14 0.60
CA THR A 66 -18.08 4.92 1.48
C THR A 66 -17.77 6.41 1.43
N ASN A 67 -16.49 6.78 1.37
CA ASN A 67 -16.02 8.17 1.37
C ASN A 67 -15.35 8.49 0.03
N ARG A 68 -14.03 8.71 0.07
CA ARG A 68 -13.19 8.98 -1.09
C ARG A 68 -12.06 7.97 -1.18
N ILE A 69 -11.51 7.77 -2.39
CA ILE A 69 -10.32 6.94 -2.59
C ILE A 69 -9.20 7.39 -1.65
N GLY A 70 -8.60 6.44 -0.93
CA GLY A 70 -7.54 6.71 0.04
C GLY A 70 -7.97 7.50 1.28
N TRP A 71 -9.27 7.69 1.56
CA TRP A 71 -9.74 8.46 2.74
C TRP A 71 -9.29 7.82 4.06
N GLY A 72 -9.25 6.49 4.11
CA GLY A 72 -8.89 5.68 5.28
C GLY A 72 -7.38 5.63 5.58
N ALA A 73 -6.90 4.44 5.97
CA ALA A 73 -5.50 4.24 6.38
C ALA A 73 -4.49 4.46 5.23
N SER A 74 -4.88 4.12 4.00
CA SER A 74 -3.99 4.18 2.83
C SER A 74 -3.54 5.59 2.46
N GLY A 75 -4.36 6.62 2.69
CA GLY A 75 -3.94 8.02 2.46
C GLY A 75 -3.31 8.72 3.66
N ARG A 76 -3.20 8.04 4.82
CA ARG A 76 -2.80 8.67 6.10
C ARG A 76 -1.60 8.00 6.78
N ASN A 77 -1.01 6.98 6.18
CA ASN A 77 0.21 6.35 6.69
C ASN A 77 1.45 7.21 6.40
N GLY A 78 2.60 6.85 7.00
CA GLY A 78 3.84 7.63 6.91
C GLY A 78 4.60 7.53 5.59
N GLY A 79 4.08 6.84 4.56
CA GLY A 79 4.71 6.80 3.22
C GLY A 79 5.96 5.92 3.10
N GLN A 80 6.36 5.24 4.18
CA GLN A 80 7.55 4.40 4.21
C GLN A 80 7.28 3.03 3.57
N VAL A 81 8.13 2.64 2.62
CA VAL A 81 8.14 1.31 2.02
C VAL A 81 9.46 0.64 2.42
N THR A 82 9.43 -0.10 3.52
CA THR A 82 10.60 -0.74 4.08
C THR A 82 10.58 -2.24 3.82
N GLY A 83 11.76 -2.84 3.65
CA GLY A 83 11.92 -4.29 3.64
C GLY A 83 11.77 -4.90 5.04
N SER A 84 10.89 -4.42 5.90
CA SER A 84 10.62 -5.04 7.20
C SER A 84 9.41 -5.95 7.07
N LEU A 85 9.54 -7.20 7.51
CA LEU A 85 8.46 -8.17 7.52
C LEU A 85 8.13 -8.47 8.98
N SER A 86 6.96 -8.03 9.44
CA SER A 86 6.51 -8.28 10.80
C SER A 86 6.32 -9.78 11.03
N GLY A 87 6.96 -10.34 12.06
CA GLY A 87 6.86 -11.76 12.39
C GLY A 87 7.57 -12.67 11.40
N ASP A 88 8.66 -12.23 10.78
CA ASP A 88 9.40 -13.03 9.79
C ASP A 88 9.95 -14.35 10.35
N GLU A 89 10.32 -14.42 11.63
CA GLU A 89 10.65 -15.69 12.30
C GLU A 89 9.47 -16.65 12.35
N ALA A 90 8.28 -16.18 12.73
CA ALA A 90 7.07 -16.99 12.77
C ALA A 90 6.66 -17.43 11.35
N MET A 91 6.75 -16.52 10.38
CA MET A 91 6.54 -16.82 8.96
C MET A 91 7.52 -17.88 8.47
N ARG A 92 8.80 -17.78 8.82
CA ARG A 92 9.84 -18.77 8.49
C ARG A 92 9.52 -20.13 9.08
N ALA A 93 9.14 -20.20 10.35
CA ALA A 93 8.77 -21.46 10.99
C ALA A 93 7.56 -22.12 10.31
N GLN A 94 6.51 -21.36 10.03
CA GLN A 94 5.31 -21.87 9.38
C GLN A 94 5.56 -22.32 7.93
N MET A 95 6.30 -21.51 7.17
CA MET A 95 6.55 -21.78 5.75
C MET A 95 7.60 -22.86 5.52
N ARG A 96 8.52 -23.10 6.46
CA ARG A 96 9.53 -24.16 6.35
C ARG A 96 8.91 -25.54 6.18
N ASN A 97 7.75 -25.79 6.78
CA ASN A 97 7.02 -27.05 6.62
C ASN A 97 6.57 -27.32 5.17
N ARG A 98 6.41 -26.27 4.36
CA ARG A 98 5.98 -26.37 2.96
C ARG A 98 7.11 -26.14 1.96
N LEU A 99 8.02 -25.22 2.26
CA LEU A 99 9.09 -24.78 1.35
C LEU A 99 10.45 -25.43 1.65
N GLY A 100 10.60 -26.12 2.79
CA GLY A 100 11.84 -26.78 3.17
C GLY A 100 13.03 -25.81 3.22
N ALA A 101 14.06 -26.11 2.44
CA ALA A 101 15.30 -25.33 2.38
C ALA A 101 15.14 -23.96 1.68
N GLU A 102 14.11 -23.78 0.85
CA GLU A 102 13.91 -22.56 0.06
C GLU A 102 13.26 -21.42 0.86
N VAL A 103 12.82 -21.69 2.08
CA VAL A 103 12.07 -20.71 2.90
C VAL A 103 12.87 -19.43 3.15
N ASP A 104 14.19 -19.54 3.29
CA ASP A 104 15.04 -18.40 3.59
C ASP A 104 15.16 -17.46 2.38
N ASP A 105 15.23 -18.04 1.19
CA ASP A 105 15.26 -17.32 -0.10
C ASP A 105 13.89 -16.70 -0.39
N PHE A 106 12.82 -17.46 -0.17
CA PHE A 106 11.45 -16.96 -0.33
C PHE A 106 11.20 -15.72 0.52
N ILE A 107 11.52 -15.77 1.83
CA ILE A 107 11.35 -14.63 2.73
C ILE A 107 12.24 -13.45 2.32
N TRP A 108 13.46 -13.73 1.88
CA TRP A 108 14.36 -12.70 1.38
C TRP A 108 13.77 -11.95 0.19
N HIS A 109 13.22 -12.65 -0.80
CA HIS A 109 12.64 -12.03 -1.99
C HIS A 109 11.28 -11.38 -1.72
N LEU A 110 10.44 -11.99 -0.87
CA LEU A 110 9.14 -11.44 -0.48
C LEU A 110 9.29 -10.02 0.10
N ARG A 111 10.37 -9.79 0.87
CA ARG A 111 10.74 -8.51 1.47
C ARG A 111 10.76 -7.34 0.48
N TRP A 112 11.11 -7.62 -0.78
CA TRP A 112 11.35 -6.61 -1.81
C TRP A 112 10.29 -6.60 -2.91
N ARG A 113 9.39 -7.59 -2.92
CA ARG A 113 8.41 -7.73 -3.99
C ARG A 113 7.43 -6.55 -4.04
N GLY A 114 7.05 -6.03 -2.88
CA GLY A 114 6.20 -4.84 -2.77
C GLY A 114 6.86 -3.59 -3.37
N HIS A 115 8.17 -3.42 -3.15
CA HIS A 115 8.95 -2.32 -3.75
C HIS A 115 8.87 -2.39 -5.27
N GLU A 116 9.21 -3.55 -5.85
CA GLU A 116 9.20 -3.76 -7.31
C GLU A 116 7.83 -3.43 -7.92
N VAL A 117 6.74 -3.90 -7.31
CA VAL A 117 5.38 -3.64 -7.79
C VAL A 117 5.05 -2.14 -7.76
N ILE A 118 5.39 -1.44 -6.67
CA ILE A 118 5.15 -0.01 -6.54
C ILE A 118 5.94 0.76 -7.61
N GLU A 119 7.25 0.48 -7.76
CA GLU A 119 8.09 1.16 -8.74
C GLU A 119 7.61 0.94 -10.17
N GLN A 120 7.24 -0.30 -10.51
CA GLN A 120 6.70 -0.65 -11.82
C GLN A 120 5.39 0.08 -12.11
N ARG A 121 4.47 0.14 -11.15
CA ARG A 121 3.18 0.84 -11.31
C ARG A 121 3.36 2.34 -11.45
N VAL A 122 4.22 2.94 -10.61
CA VAL A 122 4.55 4.37 -10.69
C VAL A 122 5.10 4.71 -12.07
N ALA A 123 6.04 3.92 -12.58
CA ALA A 123 6.61 4.12 -13.91
C ALA A 123 5.58 3.91 -15.03
N ARG A 124 4.82 2.80 -14.99
CA ARG A 124 3.86 2.42 -16.04
C ARG A 124 2.71 3.41 -16.18
N TYR A 125 2.20 3.94 -15.07
CA TYR A 125 1.01 4.79 -15.04
C TYR A 125 1.32 6.28 -14.81
N GLY A 126 2.60 6.66 -14.75
CA GLY A 126 3.01 8.04 -14.52
C GLY A 126 2.44 8.60 -13.22
N ILE A 127 2.58 7.86 -12.12
CA ILE A 127 2.01 8.28 -10.83
C ILE A 127 2.97 9.25 -10.14
N ASP A 128 2.56 10.52 -10.06
CA ASP A 128 3.30 11.55 -9.32
C ASP A 128 3.04 11.46 -7.81
N CYS A 129 3.73 10.52 -7.15
CA CYS A 129 3.65 10.29 -5.71
C CYS A 129 4.95 10.61 -4.96
N ASP A 130 5.79 11.49 -5.50
CA ASP A 130 7.09 11.85 -4.90
C ASP A 130 7.92 10.63 -4.45
N LEU A 131 8.04 9.63 -5.32
CA LEU A 131 8.77 8.40 -5.01
C LEU A 131 10.27 8.69 -4.84
N LYS A 132 10.83 8.36 -3.67
CA LYS A 132 12.26 8.50 -3.34
C LYS A 132 12.85 7.18 -2.88
N ARG A 133 14.16 7.02 -3.09
CA ARG A 133 14.96 5.91 -2.56
C ARG A 133 15.70 6.34 -1.31
N GLY A 134 15.81 5.42 -0.36
CA GLY A 134 16.58 5.60 0.85
C GLY A 134 15.74 5.55 2.12
N HIS A 135 16.32 4.91 3.13
CA HIS A 135 15.81 4.85 4.49
C HIS A 135 16.98 4.72 5.46
N LEU A 136 16.92 5.40 6.60
CA LEU A 136 17.88 5.25 7.70
C LEU A 136 17.21 4.56 8.87
N HIS A 137 17.66 3.34 9.19
CA HIS A 137 17.26 2.65 10.41
C HIS A 137 18.26 2.97 11.51
N ALA A 138 17.90 3.87 12.43
CA ALA A 138 18.81 4.33 13.49
C ALA A 138 18.81 3.42 14.72
N ALA A 139 19.99 3.18 15.29
CA ALA A 139 20.19 2.38 16.48
C ALA A 139 20.34 3.26 17.72
N MET A 140 19.46 3.08 18.71
CA MET A 140 19.54 3.76 20.01
C MET A 140 20.27 2.92 21.08
N LYS A 141 20.43 1.62 20.86
CA LYS A 141 21.04 0.67 21.82
C LYS A 141 22.12 -0.17 21.15
N PRO A 142 23.11 -0.67 21.90
CA PRO A 142 24.14 -1.56 21.35
C PRO A 142 23.58 -2.83 20.69
N SER A 143 22.47 -3.37 21.22
CA SER A 143 21.77 -4.51 20.62
C SER A 143 21.23 -4.20 19.22
N HIS A 144 20.67 -3.01 19.01
CA HIS A 144 20.21 -2.58 17.68
C HIS A 144 21.39 -2.55 16.69
N MET A 145 22.57 -2.08 17.12
CA MET A 145 23.76 -2.12 16.26
C MET A 145 24.19 -3.56 15.88
N ASN A 146 23.98 -4.54 16.76
CA ASN A 146 24.22 -5.95 16.42
C ASN A 146 23.25 -6.45 15.35
N GLU A 147 21.96 -6.11 15.48
CA GLU A 147 20.92 -6.43 14.49
C GLU A 147 21.23 -5.78 13.12
N LEU A 148 21.63 -4.51 13.12
CA LEU A 148 22.00 -3.80 11.90
C LEU A 148 23.22 -4.42 11.21
N ARG A 149 24.25 -4.82 11.98
CA ARG A 149 25.42 -5.56 11.46
C ARG A 149 25.01 -6.90 10.86
N ALA A 150 24.16 -7.66 11.54
CA ALA A 150 23.69 -8.95 11.06
C ALA A 150 22.91 -8.81 9.75
N PHE A 151 22.03 -7.82 9.66
CA PHE A 151 21.29 -7.52 8.43
C PHE A 151 22.22 -7.06 7.30
N GLU A 152 23.18 -6.16 7.58
CA GLU A 152 24.15 -5.72 6.57
C GLU A 152 24.95 -6.89 6.00
N ALA A 153 25.43 -7.80 6.86
CA ALA A 153 26.16 -8.99 6.45
C ALA A 153 25.32 -9.92 5.58
N GLU A 154 24.05 -10.14 5.92
CA GLU A 154 23.13 -10.92 5.09
C GLU A 154 22.85 -10.23 3.76
N ALA A 155 22.57 -8.92 3.77
CA ALA A 155 22.37 -8.14 2.57
C ALA A 155 23.58 -8.21 1.62
N ARG A 156 24.81 -8.14 2.14
CA ARG A 156 26.03 -8.34 1.34
C ARG A 156 26.10 -9.73 0.71
N ARG A 157 25.86 -10.80 1.50
CA ARG A 157 25.81 -12.18 0.98
C ARG A 157 24.77 -12.37 -0.13
N ARG A 158 23.67 -11.63 -0.04
CA ARG A 158 22.54 -11.64 -0.96
C ARG A 158 22.70 -10.67 -2.14
N GLY A 159 23.89 -10.09 -2.34
CA GLY A 159 24.19 -9.20 -3.47
C GLY A 159 23.68 -7.76 -3.33
N MET A 160 23.21 -7.35 -2.14
CA MET A 160 22.75 -5.99 -1.86
C MET A 160 23.84 -5.09 -1.25
N GLY A 161 25.12 -5.48 -1.34
CA GLY A 161 26.22 -4.78 -0.66
C GLY A 161 26.43 -3.32 -1.06
N GLU A 162 26.05 -2.94 -2.28
CA GLU A 162 26.10 -1.54 -2.76
C GLU A 162 24.88 -0.72 -2.34
N GLN A 163 23.79 -1.38 -1.93
CA GLN A 163 22.53 -0.75 -1.55
C GLN A 163 22.43 -0.52 -0.04
N VAL A 164 23.27 -1.18 0.75
CA VAL A 164 23.30 -1.03 2.21
C VAL A 164 24.63 -0.48 2.69
N GLN A 165 24.55 0.44 3.65
CA GLN A 165 25.72 1.01 4.30
C GLN A 165 25.46 1.09 5.79
N LEU A 166 26.29 0.39 6.57
CA LEU A 166 26.32 0.59 8.02
C LEU A 166 27.07 1.89 8.34
N LEU A 167 26.46 2.72 9.17
CA LEU A 167 27.00 3.98 9.67
C LEU A 167 27.22 3.85 11.17
N ASP A 168 28.36 4.33 11.62
CA ASP A 168 28.60 4.60 13.03
C ASP A 168 28.01 5.97 13.44
N ARG A 169 28.32 6.40 14.66
CA ARG A 169 27.86 7.68 15.20
C ARG A 169 28.31 8.85 14.34
N ASP A 170 29.55 8.86 13.89
CA ASP A 170 30.13 9.98 13.14
C ASP A 170 29.56 10.02 11.72
N GLY A 171 29.44 8.87 11.07
CA GLY A 171 28.78 8.74 9.77
C GLY A 171 27.31 9.14 9.77
N MET A 172 26.61 9.03 10.92
CA MET A 172 25.23 9.50 11.03
C MET A 172 25.12 11.03 10.97
N ALA A 173 26.12 11.78 11.45
CA ALA A 173 26.03 13.24 11.56
C ALA A 173 25.81 13.94 10.21
N ALA A 174 26.24 13.31 9.10
CA ALA A 174 25.98 13.77 7.74
C ALA A 174 24.51 13.65 7.30
N HIS A 175 23.70 12.88 8.02
CA HIS A 175 22.29 12.62 7.71
C HIS A 175 21.32 13.11 8.79
N LEU A 176 21.71 12.98 10.06
CA LEU A 176 20.89 13.39 11.20
C LEU A 176 21.80 13.84 12.34
N GLN A 177 21.75 15.13 12.65
CA GLN A 177 22.55 15.75 13.71
C GLN A 177 21.92 15.52 15.09
N SER A 178 21.91 14.26 15.56
CA SER A 178 21.37 13.89 16.86
C SER A 178 22.37 13.02 17.65
N PRO A 179 22.64 13.35 18.93
CA PRO A 179 23.53 12.57 19.78
C PRO A 179 22.89 11.27 20.29
N LEU A 180 21.58 11.07 20.08
CA LEU A 180 20.82 9.96 20.67
C LEU A 180 21.16 8.58 20.09
N TYR A 181 21.72 8.54 18.89
CA TYR A 181 21.91 7.30 18.15
C TYR A 181 23.38 6.88 18.10
N LEU A 182 23.61 5.57 18.15
CA LEU A 182 24.94 4.95 18.14
C LEU A 182 25.44 4.68 16.71
N GLY A 183 24.54 4.71 15.73
CA GLY A 183 24.78 4.39 14.33
C GLY A 183 23.47 4.10 13.61
N ALA A 184 23.53 3.81 12.31
CA ALA A 184 22.34 3.50 11.51
C ALA A 184 22.67 2.56 10.36
N LEU A 185 21.65 1.93 9.80
CA LEU A 185 21.76 1.28 8.51
C LEU A 185 21.05 2.13 7.46
N LYS A 186 21.83 2.63 6.51
CA LYS A 186 21.30 3.29 5.31
C LYS A 186 20.98 2.22 4.28
N ASN A 187 19.72 2.14 3.87
CA ASN A 187 19.24 1.18 2.88
C ASN A 187 18.59 1.92 1.70
N LEU A 188 19.26 1.88 0.54
CA LEU A 188 18.84 2.53 -0.70
C LEU A 188 17.79 1.72 -1.49
N ARG A 189 17.53 0.48 -1.10
CA ARG A 189 16.45 -0.34 -1.68
C ARG A 189 15.08 0.02 -1.10
N ASN A 190 15.04 0.52 0.14
CA ASN A 190 13.83 1.06 0.73
C ASN A 190 13.38 2.35 0.02
N LEU A 191 12.09 2.64 0.10
CA LEU A 191 11.47 3.79 -0.56
C LEU A 191 10.71 4.64 0.46
N HIS A 192 10.46 5.88 0.06
CA HIS A 192 9.48 6.77 0.65
C HIS A 192 8.63 7.36 -0.47
N LEU A 193 7.34 7.59 -0.22
CA LEU A 193 6.42 8.17 -1.17
C LEU A 193 5.29 8.92 -0.49
N HIS A 194 4.57 9.73 -1.25
CA HIS A 194 3.32 10.35 -0.84
C HIS A 194 2.16 9.34 -1.00
N PRO A 195 1.67 8.72 0.09
CA PRO A 195 0.82 7.54 0.01
C PRO A 195 -0.58 7.85 -0.52
N LEU A 196 -1.12 9.04 -0.24
CA LEU A 196 -2.40 9.45 -0.82
C LEU A 196 -2.31 9.62 -2.34
N ASN A 197 -1.33 10.36 -2.87
CA ASN A 197 -1.08 10.48 -4.32
C ASN A 197 -0.80 9.12 -4.99
N LEU A 198 -0.11 8.18 -4.32
CA LEU A 198 0.02 6.81 -4.84
C LEU A 198 -1.35 6.14 -4.99
N CYS A 199 -2.17 6.16 -3.94
CA CYS A 199 -3.50 5.52 -3.95
C CYS A 199 -4.43 6.15 -5.00
N LEU A 200 -4.40 7.48 -5.14
CA LEU A 200 -5.16 8.22 -6.16
C LEU A 200 -4.66 7.88 -7.58
N GLY A 201 -3.34 7.83 -7.77
CA GLY A 201 -2.74 7.46 -9.05
C GLY A 201 -3.08 6.03 -9.47
N GLU A 202 -3.10 5.07 -8.54
CA GLU A 202 -3.53 3.70 -8.80
C GLU A 202 -5.04 3.62 -9.11
N ALA A 203 -5.89 4.39 -8.43
CA ALA A 203 -7.31 4.48 -8.77
C ALA A 203 -7.52 5.07 -10.17
N ARG A 204 -6.78 6.11 -10.54
CA ARG A 204 -6.78 6.68 -11.89
C ARG A 204 -6.32 5.66 -12.93
N ALA A 205 -5.28 4.87 -12.62
CA ALA A 205 -4.83 3.77 -13.47
C ALA A 205 -5.94 2.73 -13.69
N ALA A 206 -6.57 2.24 -12.62
CA ALA A 206 -7.70 1.31 -12.72
C ALA A 206 -8.84 1.90 -13.57
N HIS A 207 -9.19 3.17 -13.33
CA HIS A 207 -10.22 3.86 -14.09
C HIS A 207 -9.88 3.96 -15.58
N SER A 208 -8.62 4.28 -15.92
CA SER A 208 -8.16 4.35 -17.32
C SER A 208 -8.22 3.00 -18.05
N LEU A 209 -8.21 1.89 -17.30
CA LEU A 209 -8.38 0.53 -17.81
C LEU A 209 -9.86 0.10 -17.90
N GLY A 210 -10.79 0.99 -17.57
CA GLY A 210 -12.24 0.74 -17.64
C GLY A 210 -12.87 0.28 -16.32
N ALA A 211 -12.13 0.29 -15.20
CA ALA A 211 -12.74 0.06 -13.90
C ALA A 211 -13.72 1.19 -13.53
N LEU A 212 -14.87 0.79 -12.98
CA LEU A 212 -15.84 1.71 -12.43
C LEU A 212 -15.45 2.01 -10.98
N ILE A 213 -15.54 3.28 -10.59
CA ILE A 213 -15.23 3.71 -9.23
C ILE A 213 -16.41 4.54 -8.75
N PHE A 214 -16.92 4.20 -7.57
CA PHE A 214 -18.02 4.91 -6.94
C PHE A 214 -17.61 5.40 -5.55
N GLU A 215 -17.56 6.72 -5.39
CA GLU A 215 -17.31 7.38 -4.09
C GLU A 215 -18.64 7.71 -3.41
N ASN A 216 -18.60 8.08 -2.12
CA ASN A 216 -19.78 8.45 -1.33
C ASN A 216 -20.89 7.38 -1.35
N SER A 217 -20.49 6.11 -1.43
CA SER A 217 -21.37 4.97 -1.68
C SER A 217 -21.15 3.92 -0.59
N GLU A 218 -21.72 4.16 0.59
CA GLU A 218 -21.63 3.21 1.70
C GLU A 218 -22.31 1.88 1.33
N VAL A 219 -21.58 0.79 1.49
CA VAL A 219 -22.14 -0.55 1.38
C VAL A 219 -22.95 -0.85 2.64
N LEU A 220 -24.26 -0.99 2.47
CA LEU A 220 -25.22 -1.24 3.53
C LEU A 220 -25.53 -2.74 3.69
N ASP A 221 -25.41 -3.50 2.60
CA ASP A 221 -25.69 -4.94 2.60
C ASP A 221 -24.91 -5.67 1.51
N ILE A 222 -24.61 -6.95 1.77
CA ILE A 222 -24.02 -7.88 0.80
C ILE A 222 -25.02 -9.02 0.59
N VAL A 223 -25.63 -9.06 -0.60
CA VAL A 223 -26.48 -10.18 -0.99
C VAL A 223 -25.60 -11.34 -1.42
N HIS A 224 -25.64 -12.43 -0.66
CA HIS A 224 -24.90 -13.66 -0.98
C HIS A 224 -25.66 -14.56 -1.97
N GLY A 225 -24.94 -15.45 -2.65
CA GLY A 225 -25.52 -16.42 -3.58
C GLY A 225 -24.65 -16.63 -4.82
N PRO A 226 -25.17 -17.31 -5.86
CA PRO A 226 -24.42 -17.58 -7.11
C PRO A 226 -24.16 -16.33 -7.97
N ARG A 227 -24.91 -15.25 -7.72
CA ARG A 227 -24.68 -13.92 -8.28
C ARG A 227 -24.74 -12.91 -7.13
N PRO A 228 -23.64 -12.76 -6.36
CA PRO A 228 -23.63 -11.87 -5.22
C PRO A 228 -23.80 -10.41 -5.65
N ALA A 229 -24.19 -9.56 -4.71
CA ALA A 229 -24.30 -8.14 -4.98
C ALA A 229 -23.99 -7.28 -3.75
N VAL A 230 -23.51 -6.08 -4.04
CA VAL A 230 -23.26 -5.02 -3.07
C VAL A 230 -24.39 -4.00 -3.16
N VAL A 231 -25.02 -3.68 -2.05
CA VAL A 231 -26.16 -2.75 -1.98
C VAL A 231 -25.77 -1.50 -1.21
N THR A 232 -26.10 -0.34 -1.78
CA THR A 232 -25.93 0.98 -1.18
C THR A 232 -27.28 1.69 -1.10
N ALA A 233 -27.34 2.88 -0.48
CA ALA A 233 -28.58 3.64 -0.36
C ALA A 233 -29.24 4.01 -1.71
N HIS A 234 -28.44 4.16 -2.79
CA HIS A 234 -28.92 4.69 -4.07
C HIS A 234 -28.65 3.78 -5.27
N GLY A 235 -28.00 2.65 -5.07
CA GLY A 235 -27.70 1.71 -6.14
C GLY A 235 -27.15 0.38 -5.68
N ARG A 236 -26.92 -0.50 -6.66
CA ARG A 236 -26.54 -1.90 -6.48
C ARG A 236 -25.50 -2.30 -7.51
N VAL A 237 -24.47 -3.02 -7.08
CA VAL A 237 -23.51 -3.69 -7.97
C VAL A 237 -23.77 -5.19 -7.93
N GLU A 238 -24.18 -5.77 -9.05
CA GLU A 238 -24.29 -7.21 -9.22
C GLU A 238 -22.97 -7.73 -9.80
N ALA A 239 -22.40 -8.76 -9.18
CA ALA A 239 -21.09 -9.28 -9.55
C ALA A 239 -21.08 -10.81 -9.60
N ARG A 240 -20.04 -11.36 -10.22
CA ARG A 240 -19.72 -12.80 -10.11
C ARG A 240 -18.96 -13.08 -8.82
N GLN A 241 -18.22 -12.08 -8.32
CA GLN A 241 -17.46 -12.15 -7.08
C GLN A 241 -17.47 -10.81 -6.36
N VAL A 242 -17.48 -10.85 -5.02
CA VAL A 242 -17.32 -9.68 -4.15
C VAL A 242 -16.03 -9.86 -3.35
N MET A 243 -15.24 -8.78 -3.25
CA MET A 243 -13.97 -8.71 -2.51
C MET A 243 -14.00 -7.60 -1.48
#